data_AF-A0A965EHR7-F1
#
_entry.id   AF-A0A965EHR7-F1
#
_cell.length_a   1.000
_cell.length_b   1.000
_cell.length_c   1.000
_cell.angle_alpha   90.00
_cell.angle_beta   90.00
_cell.angle_gamma   90.00
#
_symmetry.space_group_name_H-M   'P 1'
#
loop_
_entity.id
_entity.type
_entity.pdbx_description
1 polymer ?
#
loop_
_entity_poly.entity_id
_entity_poly.type
_entity_poly.pdbx_seq_one_letter_code
_entity_poly.pdbx_strand_id
1 'polypeptide(L)'
;MKYTIIFLLLILGTLQSFSQPKSVRKLPHPLNQSSLNAYAPYISFDGNAIVFLNDYTDDGNLALNYSKRTGADWSTPVIQPRTYSNMLTFVKGFTLSPDGQTLYLTSQLSNGIGAFDIYTCALKGSTFSAPVNIGLPVNSKLNDASPSITADGMTMYFMRCETMNSKQADRCKIM
;
A
#
# COMPACT_ATOMS: atom_id res chain seq x y z
N MET A 1 -32.39 8.38 63.07
CA MET A 1 -31.05 8.25 62.45
C MET A 1 -31.23 8.00 60.96
N LYS A 2 -30.82 8.93 60.09
CA LYS A 2 -30.87 8.77 58.62
C LYS A 2 -29.48 8.32 58.15
N TYR A 3 -29.38 7.19 57.47
CA TYR A 3 -28.14 6.75 56.81
C TYR A 3 -28.15 7.23 55.36
N THR A 4 -27.19 8.07 55.00
CA THR A 4 -26.94 8.47 53.61
C THR A 4 -25.97 7.46 53.00
N ILE A 5 -26.42 6.68 52.03
CA ILE A 5 -25.58 5.76 51.25
C ILE A 5 -25.00 6.54 50.07
N ILE A 6 -23.68 6.71 50.05
CA ILE A 6 -22.94 7.30 48.92
C ILE A 6 -22.54 6.17 47.98
N PHE A 7 -23.09 6.17 46.76
CA PHE A 7 -22.64 5.27 45.69
C PHE A 7 -21.35 5.82 45.08
N LEU A 8 -20.24 5.11 45.27
CA LEU A 8 -18.98 5.41 44.62
C LEU A 8 -18.98 4.78 43.22
N LEU A 9 -19.19 5.57 42.18
CA LEU A 9 -19.05 5.14 40.79
C LEU A 9 -17.55 5.05 40.44
N LEU A 10 -16.99 3.84 40.48
CA LEU A 10 -15.66 3.54 39.98
C LEU A 10 -15.68 3.57 38.45
N ILE A 11 -15.25 4.68 37.87
CA ILE A 11 -14.95 4.76 36.44
C ILE A 11 -13.60 4.07 36.25
N LEU A 12 -13.61 2.78 35.89
CA LEU A 12 -12.42 2.09 35.37
C LEU A 12 -12.11 2.69 33.99
N GLY A 13 -11.28 3.72 33.97
CA GLY A 13 -10.65 4.18 32.74
C GLY A 13 -9.72 3.07 32.24
N THR A 14 -10.04 2.48 31.09
CA THR A 14 -9.09 1.58 30.41
C THR A 14 -7.91 2.43 29.95
N LEU A 15 -6.76 2.27 30.60
CA LEU A 15 -5.50 2.73 30.05
C LEU A 15 -5.25 1.94 28.77
N GLN A 16 -5.59 2.51 27.62
CA GLN A 16 -5.11 2.02 26.34
C GLN A 16 -3.60 2.29 26.27
N SER A 17 -2.82 1.33 26.75
CA SER A 17 -1.37 1.35 26.55
C SER A 17 -1.10 0.98 25.09
N PHE A 18 -0.62 1.93 24.29
CA PHE A 18 -0.04 1.64 22.99
C PHE A 18 1.23 0.81 23.19
N SER A 19 1.14 -0.49 22.94
CA SER A 19 2.27 -1.41 23.03
C SER A 19 2.84 -1.65 21.63
N GLN A 20 4.16 -1.52 21.50
CA GLN A 20 4.87 -1.98 20.31
C GLN A 20 4.60 -3.48 20.08
N PRO A 21 4.76 -4.00 18.84
CA PRO A 21 4.70 -5.43 18.61
C PRO A 21 5.61 -6.18 19.59
N LYS A 22 5.06 -7.20 20.27
CA LYS A 22 5.77 -7.96 21.31
C LYS A 22 6.98 -8.73 20.80
N SER A 23 7.09 -8.91 19.48
CA SER A 23 8.18 -9.61 18.83
C SER A 23 8.42 -9.03 17.44
N VAL A 24 9.69 -8.91 17.06
CA VAL A 24 10.12 -8.60 15.70
C VAL A 24 10.71 -9.86 15.09
N ARG A 25 10.19 -10.29 13.94
CA ARG A 25 10.77 -11.37 13.15
C ARG A 25 11.45 -10.78 11.92
N LYS A 26 12.76 -10.97 11.80
CA LYS A 26 13.45 -10.73 10.53
C LYS A 26 12.99 -11.79 9.53
N LEU A 27 12.42 -11.36 8.39
CA LEU A 27 12.07 -12.29 7.32
C LEU A 27 13.35 -12.90 6.73
N PRO A 28 13.40 -14.21 6.47
CA PRO A 28 14.59 -14.84 5.91
C PRO A 28 14.74 -14.57 4.41
N HIS A 29 15.81 -15.11 3.82
CA HIS A 29 15.84 -15.36 2.38
C HIS A 29 14.59 -16.19 1.99
N PRO A 30 13.90 -15.92 0.87
CA PRO A 30 14.32 -15.08 -0.26
C PRO A 30 13.90 -13.60 -0.22
N LEU A 31 13.15 -13.14 0.79
CA LEU A 31 12.66 -11.75 0.83
C LEU A 31 13.76 -10.76 1.22
N ASN A 32 14.55 -11.10 2.24
CA ASN A 32 15.72 -10.30 2.63
C ASN A 32 16.97 -10.91 1.99
N GLN A 33 17.53 -10.21 0.99
CA GLN A 33 18.77 -10.58 0.32
C GLN A 33 19.85 -9.56 0.67
N SER A 34 21.07 -10.01 0.97
CA SER A 34 22.15 -9.10 1.38
C SER A 34 22.61 -8.15 0.27
N SER A 35 22.37 -8.51 -0.99
CA SER A 35 22.74 -7.73 -2.17
C SER A 35 21.66 -6.73 -2.59
N LEU A 36 20.51 -6.68 -1.91
CA LEU A 36 19.38 -5.84 -2.27
C LEU A 36 18.79 -5.13 -1.07
N ASN A 37 18.40 -3.89 -1.28
CA ASN A 37 17.64 -3.13 -0.31
C ASN A 37 16.15 -3.29 -0.59
N ALA A 38 15.37 -3.68 0.42
CA ALA A 38 13.92 -3.77 0.34
C ALA A 38 13.25 -2.55 1.00
N TYR A 39 12.22 -2.00 0.36
CA TYR A 39 11.53 -0.78 0.78
C TYR A 39 10.01 -0.92 0.74
N ALA A 40 9.33 -0.14 1.57
CA ALA A 40 7.88 0.10 1.53
C ALA A 40 7.03 -1.19 1.38
N PRO A 41 7.16 -2.17 2.31
CA PRO A 41 6.32 -3.36 2.25
C PRO A 41 4.85 -3.01 2.48
N TYR A 42 3.97 -3.63 1.72
CA TYR A 42 2.53 -3.66 1.95
C TYR A 42 2.07 -5.11 1.99
N ILE A 43 1.35 -5.50 3.05
CA ILE A 43 0.75 -6.82 3.20
C ILE A 43 -0.76 -6.72 3.01
N SER A 44 -1.35 -7.67 2.29
CA SER A 44 -2.81 -7.78 2.18
C SER A 44 -3.44 -8.02 3.55
N PHE A 45 -4.71 -7.64 3.71
CA PHE A 45 -5.42 -7.76 4.99
C PHE A 45 -5.60 -9.21 5.44
N ASP A 46 -5.73 -10.14 4.49
CA ASP A 46 -5.74 -11.58 4.78
C ASP A 46 -4.36 -12.14 5.17
N GLY A 47 -3.30 -11.33 5.07
CA GLY A 47 -1.93 -11.67 5.41
C GLY A 47 -1.23 -12.59 4.41
N ASN A 48 -1.83 -12.89 3.25
CA ASN A 48 -1.32 -13.91 2.34
C ASN A 48 -0.51 -13.38 1.15
N ALA A 49 -0.51 -12.08 0.91
CA ALA A 49 0.26 -11.43 -0.14
C ALA A 49 1.08 -10.28 0.43
N ILE A 50 2.31 -10.14 -0.04
CA ILE A 50 3.16 -8.97 0.23
C ILE A 50 3.66 -8.41 -1.08
N VAL A 51 3.61 -7.09 -1.21
CA VAL A 51 4.33 -6.35 -2.24
C VAL A 51 5.33 -5.41 -1.59
N PHE A 52 6.47 -5.19 -2.26
CA PHE A 52 7.52 -4.31 -1.77
C PHE A 52 8.41 -3.88 -2.93
N LEU A 53 9.23 -2.85 -2.71
CA LEU A 53 10.19 -2.37 -3.69
C LEU A 53 11.59 -2.91 -3.38
N ASN A 54 12.40 -3.14 -4.40
CA ASN A 54 13.84 -3.32 -4.23
C ASN A 54 14.64 -2.58 -5.30
N ASP A 55 15.95 -2.46 -5.09
CA ASP A 55 16.94 -1.84 -5.98
C ASP A 55 17.53 -2.82 -7.00
N TYR A 56 16.83 -3.92 -7.32
CA TYR A 56 17.25 -4.92 -8.31
C TYR A 56 17.06 -4.38 -9.73
N THR A 57 17.70 -3.27 -10.09
CA THR A 57 17.69 -2.80 -11.46
C THR A 57 18.99 -2.13 -11.88
N ASP A 58 19.42 -2.44 -13.11
CA ASP A 58 20.59 -1.82 -13.72
C ASP A 58 20.31 -0.39 -14.22
N ASP A 59 19.03 0.01 -14.28
CA ASP A 59 18.57 1.31 -14.76
C ASP A 59 18.35 2.35 -13.64
N GLY A 60 18.69 1.99 -12.39
CA GLY A 60 18.59 2.88 -11.23
C GLY A 60 17.17 3.10 -10.71
N ASN A 61 16.18 2.34 -11.22
CA ASN A 61 14.79 2.40 -10.80
C ASN A 61 14.49 1.35 -9.71
N LEU A 62 13.43 1.54 -8.92
CA LEU A 62 12.99 0.50 -7.99
C LEU A 62 12.09 -0.51 -8.72
N ALA A 63 12.27 -1.80 -8.45
CA ALA A 63 11.41 -2.86 -8.96
C ALA A 63 10.32 -3.22 -7.94
N LEU A 64 9.07 -3.31 -8.40
CA LEU A 64 7.97 -3.86 -7.61
C LEU A 64 8.08 -5.38 -7.57
N ASN A 65 8.02 -5.94 -6.37
CA ASN A 65 8.09 -7.37 -6.12
C ASN A 65 6.80 -7.83 -5.47
N TYR A 66 6.38 -9.05 -5.79
CA TYR A 66 5.25 -9.74 -5.16
C TYR A 66 5.74 -11.05 -4.57
N SER A 67 5.26 -11.39 -3.38
CA SER A 67 5.44 -12.71 -2.79
C SER A 67 4.16 -13.17 -2.11
N LYS A 68 3.92 -14.48 -2.15
CA LYS A 68 2.78 -15.13 -1.51
C LYS A 68 3.23 -15.87 -0.26
N ARG A 69 2.40 -15.86 0.77
CA ARG A 69 2.65 -16.60 2.00
C ARG A 69 2.66 -18.11 1.73
N THR A 70 3.67 -18.79 2.26
CA THR A 70 3.86 -20.24 2.18
C THR A 70 4.17 -20.79 3.57
N GLY A 71 3.14 -21.32 4.25
CA GLY A 71 3.26 -21.75 5.65
C GLY A 71 3.59 -20.59 6.58
N ALA A 72 4.73 -20.68 7.27
CA ALA A 72 5.21 -19.62 8.16
C ALA A 72 6.06 -18.56 7.44
N ASP A 73 6.39 -18.75 6.16
CA ASP A 73 7.29 -17.92 5.36
C ASP A 73 6.60 -17.43 4.08
N TRP A 74 7.40 -17.04 3.09
CA TRP A 74 6.99 -16.40 1.85
C TRP A 74 7.71 -17.05 0.67
N SER A 75 7.04 -17.10 -0.48
CA SER A 75 7.63 -17.59 -1.73
C SER A 75 8.78 -16.69 -2.21
N THR A 76 9.61 -17.21 -3.12
CA THR A 76 10.56 -16.36 -3.86
C THR A 76 9.84 -15.16 -4.47
N PRO A 77 10.30 -13.92 -4.22
CA PRO A 77 9.68 -12.74 -4.80
C PRO A 77 9.74 -12.78 -6.32
N VAL A 78 8.62 -12.43 -6.94
CA VAL A 78 8.51 -12.30 -8.39
C VAL A 78 8.52 -10.80 -8.71
N ILE A 79 9.51 -10.39 -9.50
CA ILE A 79 9.58 -9.03 -10.03
C ILE A 79 8.43 -8.82 -11.01
N GLN A 80 7.70 -7.74 -10.82
CA GLN A 80 6.55 -7.41 -11.64
C GLN A 80 6.97 -6.82 -13.00
N PRO A 81 6.20 -7.06 -14.07
CA PRO A 81 6.48 -6.48 -15.38
C PRO A 81 6.59 -4.95 -15.32
N ARG A 82 7.51 -4.36 -16.09
CA ARG A 82 7.67 -2.90 -16.20
C ARG A 82 6.61 -2.29 -17.11
N THR A 83 5.35 -2.38 -16.70
CA THR A 83 4.20 -1.82 -17.41
C THR A 83 3.70 -0.52 -16.76
N TYR A 84 4.32 -0.11 -15.66
CA TYR A 84 4.10 1.16 -14.96
C TYR A 84 5.19 2.19 -15.33
N SER A 85 4.87 3.48 -15.15
CA SER A 85 5.84 4.56 -15.42
C SER A 85 6.93 4.58 -14.36
N ASN A 86 8.20 4.57 -14.80
CA ASN A 86 9.37 4.65 -13.92
C ASN A 86 9.72 6.11 -13.52
N MET A 87 8.96 7.10 -13.99
CA MET A 87 9.25 8.53 -13.76
C MET A 87 8.98 9.02 -12.33
N LEU A 88 8.53 8.14 -11.43
CA LEU A 88 8.12 8.50 -10.09
C LEU A 88 9.11 8.03 -9.01
N THR A 89 9.61 8.99 -8.25
CA THR A 89 10.13 8.81 -6.88
C THR A 89 9.04 8.43 -5.88
N PHE A 90 7.77 8.68 -6.23
CA PHE A 90 6.57 8.34 -5.44
C PHE A 90 5.95 6.99 -5.80
N VAL A 91 6.72 6.06 -6.38
CA VAL A 91 6.34 4.63 -6.58
C VAL A 91 5.91 3.95 -5.26
N LYS A 92 5.97 4.62 -4.11
CA LYS A 92 5.40 4.19 -2.83
C LYS A 92 3.85 4.24 -2.77
N GLY A 93 3.19 4.83 -3.75
CA GLY A 93 1.73 4.93 -3.81
C GLY A 93 1.06 3.66 -4.34
N PHE A 94 1.28 2.52 -3.68
CA PHE A 94 0.58 1.27 -3.99
C PHE A 94 -0.07 0.64 -2.76
N THR A 95 -1.10 -0.14 -3.00
CA THR A 95 -1.80 -0.94 -2.00
C THR A 95 -2.39 -2.20 -2.65
N LEU A 96 -2.70 -3.21 -1.86
CA LEU A 96 -3.41 -4.40 -2.33
C LEU A 96 -4.87 -4.37 -1.86
N SER A 97 -5.76 -5.02 -2.62
CA SER A 97 -7.07 -5.41 -2.10
C SER A 97 -6.94 -6.29 -0.85
N PRO A 98 -7.99 -6.41 -0.02
CA PRO A 98 -7.95 -7.22 1.19
C PRO A 98 -7.50 -8.67 0.99
N ASP A 99 -7.89 -9.26 -0.13
CA ASP A 99 -7.55 -10.63 -0.54
C ASP A 99 -6.21 -10.74 -1.30
N GLY A 100 -5.50 -9.62 -1.51
CA GLY A 100 -4.23 -9.59 -2.22
C GLY A 100 -4.33 -9.83 -3.74
N GLN A 101 -5.53 -9.97 -4.31
CA GLN A 101 -5.70 -10.33 -5.73
C GLN A 101 -5.69 -9.13 -6.68
N THR A 102 -5.79 -7.91 -6.15
CA THR A 102 -5.77 -6.68 -6.93
C THR A 102 -4.71 -5.74 -6.37
N LEU A 103 -3.83 -5.24 -7.24
CA LEU A 103 -2.88 -4.18 -6.94
C LEU A 103 -3.46 -2.86 -7.41
N TYR A 104 -3.51 -1.87 -6.53
CA TYR A 104 -3.75 -0.48 -6.88
C TYR A 104 -2.42 0.27 -6.82
N LEU A 105 -2.11 1.06 -7.84
CA LEU A 105 -0.85 1.79 -7.90
C LEU A 105 -1.00 3.14 -8.60
N THR A 106 -0.20 4.11 -8.17
CA THR A 106 -0.09 5.42 -8.82
C THR A 106 0.84 5.33 -10.02
N SER A 107 0.41 5.81 -11.18
CA SER A 107 1.25 5.89 -12.38
C SER A 107 0.87 7.09 -13.25
N GLN A 108 1.71 7.39 -14.22
CA GLN A 108 1.47 8.36 -15.29
C GLN A 108 1.58 7.61 -16.62
N LEU A 109 0.45 7.10 -17.13
CA LEU A 109 0.40 6.44 -18.43
C LEU A 109 -0.33 7.36 -19.43
N SER A 110 0.00 7.23 -20.72
CA SER A 110 -0.54 8.09 -21.77
C SER A 110 -2.06 7.98 -21.95
N ASN A 111 -2.69 6.92 -21.44
CA ASN A 111 -4.13 6.68 -21.48
C ASN A 111 -4.85 7.08 -20.18
N GLY A 112 -4.24 7.94 -19.35
CA GLY A 112 -4.85 8.48 -18.12
C GLY A 112 -5.94 9.54 -18.35
N ILE A 113 -6.68 9.85 -17.29
CA ILE A 113 -7.64 10.97 -17.17
C ILE A 113 -6.89 12.23 -16.72
N GLY A 114 -6.04 12.10 -15.70
CA GLY A 114 -5.19 13.15 -15.16
C GLY A 114 -3.74 13.00 -15.63
N ALA A 115 -2.83 13.71 -14.95
CA ALA A 115 -1.39 13.50 -15.16
C ALA A 115 -0.89 12.29 -14.35
N PHE A 116 -1.24 12.23 -13.07
CA PHE A 116 -1.07 11.06 -12.23
C PHE A 116 -2.42 10.50 -11.88
N ASP A 117 -2.54 9.18 -12.03
CA ASP A 117 -3.77 8.45 -11.83
C ASP A 117 -3.51 7.17 -11.04
N ILE A 118 -4.58 6.67 -10.41
CA ILE A 118 -4.64 5.36 -9.80
C ILE A 118 -5.03 4.33 -10.86
N TYR A 119 -4.23 3.28 -10.98
CA TYR A 119 -4.46 2.14 -11.84
C TYR A 119 -4.68 0.89 -11.01
N THR A 120 -5.42 -0.06 -11.56
CA THR A 120 -5.64 -1.39 -10.99
C THR A 120 -5.03 -2.47 -11.88
N CYS A 121 -4.41 -3.47 -11.25
CA CYS A 121 -3.87 -4.65 -11.89
C CYS A 121 -4.39 -5.90 -11.17
N ALA A 122 -4.93 -6.86 -11.93
CA ALA A 122 -5.37 -8.14 -11.38
C ALA A 122 -4.19 -9.12 -11.30
N LEU A 123 -4.09 -9.89 -10.22
CA LEU A 123 -3.12 -10.98 -10.11
C LEU A 123 -3.45 -12.09 -11.13
N LYS A 124 -2.44 -12.53 -11.87
CA LYS A 124 -2.47 -13.61 -12.86
C LYS A 124 -1.34 -14.58 -12.56
N GLY A 125 -1.64 -15.59 -11.74
CA GLY A 125 -0.62 -16.51 -11.23
C GLY A 125 0.27 -15.82 -10.19
N SER A 126 1.49 -15.44 -10.57
CA SER A 126 2.46 -14.76 -9.71
C SER A 126 2.84 -13.35 -10.20
N THR A 127 2.20 -12.88 -11.27
CA THR A 127 2.41 -11.53 -11.82
C THR A 127 1.10 -10.77 -11.88
N PHE A 128 1.15 -9.45 -11.80
CA PHE A 128 0.01 -8.58 -12.02
C PHE A 128 -0.19 -8.31 -13.52
N SER A 129 -1.44 -8.16 -13.93
CA SER A 129 -1.81 -7.78 -15.29
C SER A 129 -1.28 -6.38 -15.66
N ALA A 130 -1.41 -6.02 -16.94
CA ALA A 130 -1.22 -4.63 -17.34
C ALA A 130 -2.15 -3.69 -16.56
N PRO A 131 -1.69 -2.47 -16.21
CA PRO A 131 -2.46 -1.50 -15.46
C PRO A 131 -3.66 -0.99 -16.26
N VAL A 132 -4.83 -0.97 -15.61
CA VAL A 132 -6.07 -0.40 -16.14
C VAL A 132 -6.43 0.81 -15.30
N ASN A 133 -6.69 1.95 -15.93
CA ASN A 133 -7.08 3.17 -15.21
C ASN A 133 -8.41 2.91 -14.47
N ILE A 134 -8.49 3.20 -13.17
CA ILE A 134 -9.69 2.87 -12.38
C ILE A 134 -10.90 3.77 -12.71
N GLY A 135 -10.66 4.88 -13.42
CA GLY A 135 -11.70 5.77 -13.90
C GLY A 135 -12.26 6.74 -12.86
N LEU A 136 -13.29 7.49 -13.26
CA LEU A 136 -14.07 8.36 -12.38
C LEU A 136 -14.93 7.51 -11.41
N PRO A 137 -15.21 7.99 -10.18
CA PRO A 137 -14.85 9.30 -9.63
C PRO A 137 -13.49 9.34 -8.89
N VAL A 138 -12.78 8.21 -8.82
CA VAL A 138 -11.50 8.10 -8.09
C VAL A 138 -10.42 8.91 -8.80
N ASN A 139 -10.22 8.68 -10.10
CA ASN A 139 -9.38 9.55 -10.90
C ASN A 139 -10.17 10.77 -11.39
N SER A 140 -9.45 11.83 -11.70
CA SER A 140 -9.97 13.12 -12.13
C SER A 140 -9.00 13.78 -13.10
N LYS A 141 -9.30 15.01 -13.53
CA LYS A 141 -8.36 15.80 -14.34
C LYS A 141 -7.17 16.34 -13.54
N LEU A 142 -7.15 16.16 -12.22
CA LEU A 142 -6.05 16.56 -11.33
C LEU A 142 -5.02 15.43 -11.19
N ASN A 143 -4.24 15.43 -10.11
CA ASN A 143 -3.26 14.39 -9.82
C ASN A 143 -3.78 13.53 -8.67
N ASP A 144 -4.15 12.28 -8.97
CA ASP A 144 -4.73 11.32 -8.03
C ASP A 144 -3.73 10.19 -7.74
N ALA A 145 -3.44 9.96 -6.46
CA ALA A 145 -2.29 9.14 -6.07
C ALA A 145 -2.39 8.55 -4.66
N SER A 146 -1.45 7.65 -4.35
CA SER A 146 -1.26 7.02 -3.03
C SER A 146 -2.54 6.41 -2.46
N PRO A 147 -3.16 5.46 -3.18
CA PRO A 147 -4.38 4.81 -2.72
C PRO A 147 -4.16 4.02 -1.44
N SER A 148 -5.17 4.00 -0.57
CA SER A 148 -5.29 3.13 0.58
C SER A 148 -6.72 2.58 0.62
N ILE A 149 -6.86 1.26 0.70
CA ILE A 149 -8.16 0.60 0.68
C ILE A 149 -8.51 0.08 2.08
N THR A 150 -9.79 0.17 2.44
CA THR A 150 -10.30 -0.38 3.70
C THR A 150 -10.31 -1.91 3.68
N ALA A 151 -10.33 -2.53 4.87
CA ALA A 151 -10.30 -3.98 5.03
C ALA A 151 -11.52 -4.70 4.41
N ASP A 152 -12.65 -4.02 4.29
CA ASP A 152 -13.84 -4.53 3.59
C ASP A 152 -13.73 -4.42 2.05
N GLY A 153 -12.69 -3.73 1.55
CA GLY A 153 -12.47 -3.49 0.12
C GLY A 153 -13.44 -2.50 -0.51
N MET A 154 -14.30 -1.84 0.28
CA MET A 154 -15.39 -1.02 -0.23
C MET A 154 -15.05 0.46 -0.33
N THR A 155 -14.09 0.94 0.45
CA THR A 155 -13.73 2.37 0.51
C THR A 155 -12.25 2.55 0.18
N MET A 156 -11.96 3.53 -0.67
CA MET A 156 -10.60 3.96 -0.99
C MET A 156 -10.41 5.40 -0.52
N TYR A 157 -9.34 5.63 0.23
CA TYR A 157 -8.83 6.96 0.54
C TYR A 157 -7.59 7.21 -0.31
N PHE A 158 -7.44 8.43 -0.82
CA PHE A 158 -6.33 8.75 -1.70
C PHE A 158 -6.01 10.25 -1.65
N MET A 159 -4.84 10.61 -2.18
CA MET A 159 -4.42 12.00 -2.31
C MET A 159 -4.87 12.55 -3.66
N ARG A 160 -5.40 13.78 -3.67
CA ARG A 160 -5.67 14.56 -4.87
C ARG A 160 -4.96 15.91 -4.79
N CYS A 161 -4.09 16.23 -5.76
CA CYS A 161 -3.32 17.47 -5.81
C CYS A 161 -3.58 18.25 -7.11
N GLU A 162 -3.58 19.58 -7.03
CA GLU A 162 -3.70 20.42 -8.22
C GLU A 162 -2.45 20.36 -9.11
N THR A 163 -1.27 20.26 -8.49
CA THR A 163 0.00 20.04 -9.21
C THR A 163 0.80 18.95 -8.54
N MET A 164 1.46 18.11 -9.34
CA MET A 164 2.38 17.09 -8.86
C MET A 164 3.43 16.79 -9.93
N ASN A 165 4.65 16.50 -9.50
CA ASN A 165 5.74 15.96 -10.30
C ASN A 165 6.65 15.06 -9.43
N SER A 166 7.78 14.61 -9.97
CA SER A 166 8.73 13.73 -9.26
C SER A 166 9.45 14.38 -8.06
N LYS A 167 9.26 15.66 -7.78
CA LYS A 167 9.94 16.39 -6.70
C LYS A 167 8.98 17.07 -5.73
N GLN A 168 7.81 17.49 -6.21
CA GLN A 168 6.90 18.32 -5.44
C GLN A 168 5.45 18.01 -5.78
N ALA A 169 4.58 18.15 -4.77
CA ALA A 169 3.14 18.20 -4.91
C ALA A 169 2.61 19.43 -4.15
N ASP A 170 1.56 20.08 -4.66
CA ASP A 170 0.96 21.28 -4.05
C ASP A 170 -0.57 21.22 -4.04
N ARG A 171 -1.16 21.88 -3.03
CA ARG A 171 -2.61 21.96 -2.77
C ARG A 171 -3.28 20.58 -2.73
N CYS A 172 -2.61 19.63 -2.10
CA CYS A 172 -3.09 18.26 -1.94
C CYS A 172 -4.16 18.15 -0.86
N LYS A 173 -5.15 17.28 -1.10
CA LYS A 173 -6.21 16.90 -0.15
C LYS A 173 -6.32 15.38 -0.07
N ILE A 174 -6.75 14.87 1.08
CA ILE A 174 -7.19 13.49 1.21
C ILE A 174 -8.66 13.41 0.82
N MET A 175 -8.96 12.47 -0.06
CA MET A 175 -10.29 12.18 -0.59
C MET A 175 -10.83 10.88 0.01
#